data_AF-A0A8H7GTZ8-F1
#
_entry.id   AF-A0A8H7GTZ8-F1
#
_cell.length_a   1.000
_cell.length_b   1.000
_cell.length_c   1.000
_cell.angle_alpha   90.00
_cell.angle_beta   90.00
_cell.angle_gamma   90.00
#
_symmetry.space_group_name_H-M   'P 1'
#
loop_
_entity.id
_entity.type
_entity.pdbx_description
1 polymer ?
#
loop_
_entity_poly.entity_id
_entity_poly.type
_entity_poly.pdbx_seq_one_letter_code
_entity_poly.pdbx_strand_id
1 'polypeptide(L)'
;MSSIDKCATVCITYDLQKAVSFMIELLTKLTSLADTPAVKVAEDDQFRLEIPITQLTIEKKADPVTVSELSVYFGKDFKAQLSTVVLFRLIKKPGCKVSDSWKSVIRLILNLFENCLVEPNLFSEFQKKLKLAPLAKVKPSFVIQKVKPLKEKPSDQEIESTLSTIDCVQSLNIPAIFKVVSKSDKDQMKRFIVLFSQNLPVFLTEIKRYFESEVLFMFEVMVCFSLIAEDSETTDLTIKRLVEYLESNNLTKKGFIRLSTYLFLLVRKSEGEYHENVSRILQNILGFEQATLAKHGSSLIQPLFSLVDNDSHVRNIFWNEPFWNILRALGSIQFFSEDILVFTETVVRQFPDKISNENYLPFLGVLDEISSLGAVGAQYEQEQALKQTEEEIQSNKNLIQVAKRSITLTGELSHVQHKLTYPLIQALAHQCFNPCREVRTHAVQILQSTISSAQLTETYTAEGLFEYGLFPLLAELQKKETLETDASAFWDTQSQVLSLVGKTYLRIYTELSKEVAETMWFRLVKDFGIVNEISPQVKEPSLEVMKNMILVLQRDFLTAENESLWNETWDALDKLYPGLKDEVVSK
;
A
#
# COMPACT_ATOMS: atom_id res chain seq x y z
N MET A 1 -7.46 4.71 52.46
CA MET A 1 -7.60 5.48 51.21
C MET A 1 -6.90 6.84 51.31
N SER A 2 -7.40 7.78 52.12
CA SER A 2 -6.81 9.13 52.22
C SER A 2 -5.36 9.15 52.74
N SER A 3 -4.98 8.23 53.63
CA SER A 3 -3.63 8.19 54.20
C SER A 3 -2.55 7.86 53.17
N ILE A 4 -2.73 6.81 52.35
CA ILE A 4 -1.79 6.46 51.28
C ILE A 4 -1.70 7.59 50.25
N ASP A 5 -2.85 8.18 49.88
CA ASP A 5 -2.90 9.29 48.93
C ASP A 5 -2.16 10.53 49.44
N LYS A 6 -2.27 10.85 50.73
CA LYS A 6 -1.51 11.91 51.40
C LYS A 6 -0.02 11.59 51.46
N CYS A 7 0.36 10.38 51.87
CA CYS A 7 1.77 9.95 51.90
C CYS A 7 2.41 10.03 50.53
N ALA A 8 1.71 9.57 49.50
CA ALA A 8 2.12 9.69 48.11
C ALA A 8 2.32 11.15 47.69
N THR A 9 1.37 12.02 48.03
CA THR A 9 1.47 13.45 47.70
C THR A 9 2.68 14.08 48.36
N VAL A 10 2.96 13.76 49.64
CA VAL A 10 4.18 14.20 50.34
C VAL A 10 5.43 13.66 49.63
N CYS A 11 5.49 12.36 49.35
CA CYS A 11 6.64 11.75 48.70
C CYS A 11 6.92 12.36 47.32
N ILE A 12 5.88 12.61 46.51
CA ILE A 12 6.02 13.25 45.20
C ILE A 12 6.48 14.71 45.35
N THR A 13 5.91 15.46 46.29
CA THR A 13 6.25 16.88 46.51
C THR A 13 7.71 17.08 46.93
N TYR A 14 8.24 16.15 47.73
CA TYR A 14 9.63 16.18 48.22
C TYR A 14 10.59 15.29 47.40
N ASP A 15 10.19 14.86 46.19
CA ASP A 15 10.97 14.02 45.27
C ASP A 15 11.54 12.71 45.88
N LEU A 16 10.81 12.10 46.82
CA LEU A 16 11.17 10.85 47.49
C LEU A 16 10.85 9.63 46.60
N GLN A 17 11.51 9.53 45.45
CA GLN A 17 11.21 8.54 44.40
C GLN A 17 11.24 7.08 44.88
N LYS A 18 12.19 6.72 45.76
CA LYS A 18 12.29 5.36 46.31
C LYS A 18 11.02 4.96 47.08
N ALA A 19 10.45 5.89 47.86
CA ALA A 19 9.23 5.64 48.60
C ALA A 19 8.01 5.52 47.66
N VAL A 20 7.95 6.34 46.61
CA VAL A 20 6.90 6.25 45.59
C VAL A 20 6.95 4.89 44.86
N SER A 21 8.12 4.46 44.40
CA SER A 21 8.30 3.15 43.76
C SER A 21 7.91 2.00 44.70
N PHE A 22 8.30 2.06 45.98
CA PHE A 22 7.89 1.06 46.96
C PHE A 22 6.37 1.00 47.16
N MET A 23 5.69 2.17 47.20
CA MET A 23 4.24 2.22 47.25
C MET A 23 3.59 1.61 46.01
N ILE A 24 4.12 1.88 44.80
CA ILE A 24 3.65 1.28 43.54
C ILE A 24 3.76 -0.25 43.61
N GLU A 25 4.94 -0.77 43.95
CA GLU A 25 5.18 -2.23 44.02
C GLU A 25 4.28 -2.93 45.03
N LEU A 26 4.11 -2.35 46.23
CA LEU A 26 3.22 -2.88 47.25
C LEU A 26 1.77 -2.89 46.76
N LEU A 27 1.29 -1.77 46.20
CA LEU A 27 -0.08 -1.68 45.71
C LEU A 27 -0.32 -2.65 44.55
N THR A 28 0.64 -2.81 43.64
CA THR A 28 0.57 -3.81 42.56
C THR A 28 0.41 -5.22 43.11
N LYS A 29 1.19 -5.63 44.12
CA LYS A 29 1.04 -6.95 44.76
C LYS A 29 -0.35 -7.12 45.39
N LEU A 30 -0.88 -6.07 46.02
CA LEU A 30 -2.20 -6.11 46.65
C LEU A 30 -3.36 -6.19 45.64
N THR A 31 -3.13 -5.92 44.36
CA THR A 31 -4.19 -6.05 43.33
C THR A 31 -4.53 -7.49 42.99
N SER A 32 -3.65 -8.48 43.29
CA SER A 32 -3.73 -9.88 42.83
C SER A 32 -3.90 -10.10 41.32
N LEU A 33 -3.85 -9.04 40.52
CA LEU A 33 -4.02 -9.07 39.07
C LEU A 33 -2.72 -9.46 38.35
N ALA A 34 -1.58 -9.39 39.03
CA ALA A 34 -0.26 -9.70 38.47
C ALA A 34 0.11 -11.20 38.56
N ASP A 35 -0.52 -11.94 39.47
CA ASP A 35 -0.29 -13.37 39.67
C ASP A 35 -1.23 -14.19 38.79
N THR A 36 -0.76 -15.32 38.24
CA THR A 36 -1.65 -16.28 37.58
C THR A 36 -2.63 -16.85 38.62
N PRO A 37 -3.92 -17.07 38.30
CA PRO A 37 -4.92 -17.61 39.23
C PRO A 37 -4.64 -19.02 39.76
N ALA A 38 -3.51 -19.63 39.40
CA ALA A 38 -3.08 -20.88 39.99
C ALA A 38 -2.73 -20.62 41.46
N VAL A 39 -3.47 -21.28 42.36
CA VAL A 39 -3.22 -21.39 43.81
C VAL A 39 -3.86 -20.30 44.69
N LYS A 40 -5.19 -20.13 44.63
CA LYS A 40 -6.01 -19.85 45.83
C LYS A 40 -7.39 -20.50 45.72
N VAL A 41 -7.44 -21.82 45.54
CA VAL A 41 -8.64 -22.57 45.92
C VAL A 41 -8.62 -22.65 47.44
N ALA A 42 -9.25 -21.66 48.10
CA ALA A 42 -9.90 -21.96 49.35
C ALA A 42 -11.05 -22.90 49.00
N GLU A 43 -11.21 -23.98 49.75
CA GLU A 43 -12.29 -24.98 49.65
C GLU A 43 -13.68 -24.38 49.98
N ASP A 44 -13.99 -23.19 49.46
CA ASP A 44 -15.31 -22.57 49.55
C ASP A 44 -16.05 -22.80 48.23
N ASP A 45 -16.93 -23.81 48.30
CA ASP A 45 -17.91 -24.25 47.32
C ASP A 45 -18.62 -23.08 46.60
N GLN A 46 -18.54 -23.02 45.25
CA GLN A 46 -19.61 -22.55 44.32
C GLN A 46 -19.14 -22.30 42.87
N PHE A 47 -17.84 -22.25 42.57
CA PHE A 47 -17.33 -22.00 41.21
C PHE A 47 -16.64 -23.22 40.60
N ARG A 48 -16.55 -23.25 39.27
CA ARG A 48 -15.90 -24.34 38.53
C ARG A 48 -14.38 -24.27 38.71
N LEU A 49 -13.73 -25.43 38.59
CA LEU A 49 -12.26 -25.57 38.65
C LEU A 49 -11.53 -24.69 37.63
N GLU A 50 -12.14 -24.43 36.47
CA GLU A 50 -11.63 -23.51 35.46
C GLU A 50 -12.77 -22.68 34.86
N ILE A 51 -12.54 -21.36 34.71
CA ILE A 51 -13.48 -20.42 34.09
C ILE A 51 -12.87 -19.92 32.78
N PRO A 52 -13.25 -20.51 31.62
CA PRO A 52 -12.71 -20.09 30.35
C PRO A 52 -13.19 -18.69 29.96
N ILE A 53 -12.38 -17.96 29.18
CA ILE A 53 -12.71 -16.60 28.70
C ILE A 53 -13.90 -16.69 27.73
N THR A 54 -15.10 -16.36 28.24
CA THR A 54 -16.36 -16.61 27.57
C THR A 54 -17.15 -15.32 27.42
N GLN A 55 -17.57 -15.00 26.20
CA GLN A 55 -18.41 -13.85 25.91
C GLN A 55 -19.89 -14.23 25.87
N LEU A 56 -20.71 -13.44 26.55
CA LEU A 56 -22.17 -13.57 26.61
C LEU A 56 -22.88 -12.24 26.40
N THR A 57 -24.01 -12.29 25.69
CA THR A 57 -24.91 -11.15 25.50
C THR A 57 -26.01 -11.18 26.55
N ILE A 58 -26.03 -10.19 27.44
CA ILE A 58 -27.04 -10.05 28.51
C ILE A 58 -28.18 -9.17 28.00
N GLU A 59 -29.44 -9.56 28.23
CA GLU A 59 -30.63 -8.85 27.72
C GLU A 59 -30.75 -7.39 28.15
N LYS A 60 -30.10 -7.01 29.26
CA LYS A 60 -30.16 -5.68 29.87
C LYS A 60 -28.92 -4.81 29.57
N LYS A 61 -27.94 -5.31 28.81
CA LYS A 61 -26.70 -4.57 28.50
C LYS A 61 -26.50 -4.49 26.99
N ALA A 62 -26.17 -3.30 26.49
CA ALA A 62 -25.89 -3.09 25.07
C ALA A 62 -24.60 -3.81 24.62
N ASP A 63 -23.57 -3.80 25.49
CA ASP A 63 -22.29 -4.44 25.21
C ASP A 63 -22.23 -5.87 25.76
N PRO A 64 -21.68 -6.82 24.98
CA PRO A 64 -21.45 -8.18 25.45
C PRO A 64 -20.42 -8.20 26.59
N VAL A 65 -20.65 -9.07 27.58
CA VAL A 65 -19.77 -9.23 28.75
C VAL A 65 -18.86 -10.43 28.52
N THR A 66 -17.56 -10.24 28.75
CA THR A 66 -16.58 -11.34 28.72
C THR A 66 -16.24 -11.73 30.15
N VAL A 67 -16.61 -12.96 30.52
CA VAL A 67 -16.32 -13.56 31.82
C VAL A 67 -15.05 -14.39 31.68
N SER A 68 -14.12 -14.17 32.59
CA SER A 68 -12.90 -14.93 32.75
C SER A 68 -12.60 -15.18 34.22
N GLU A 69 -11.73 -16.16 34.49
CA GLU A 69 -11.21 -16.41 35.83
C GLU A 69 -10.72 -15.12 36.50
N LEU A 70 -9.83 -14.37 35.84
CA LEU A 70 -9.32 -13.09 36.36
C LEU A 70 -10.46 -12.12 36.72
N SER A 71 -11.46 -11.97 35.84
CA SER A 71 -12.57 -11.04 36.08
C SER A 71 -13.48 -11.45 37.24
N VAL A 72 -13.64 -12.75 37.49
CA VAL A 72 -14.47 -13.26 38.59
C VAL A 72 -13.73 -13.11 39.92
N TYR A 73 -12.48 -13.56 39.98
CA TYR A 73 -11.68 -13.50 41.21
C TYR A 73 -11.34 -12.06 41.63
N PHE A 74 -11.07 -11.16 40.68
CA PHE A 74 -10.90 -9.74 40.98
C PHE A 74 -12.22 -9.06 41.39
N GLY A 75 -13.33 -9.52 40.81
CA GLY A 75 -14.68 -8.99 41.05
C GLY A 75 -15.17 -9.18 42.49
N LYS A 76 -14.79 -10.30 43.11
CA LYS A 76 -15.13 -10.63 44.49
C LYS A 76 -14.19 -10.01 45.53
N ASP A 77 -12.96 -9.68 45.14
CA ASP A 77 -11.97 -9.13 46.07
C ASP A 77 -12.04 -7.60 46.12
N PHE A 78 -12.88 -7.11 47.03
CA PHE A 78 -13.01 -5.67 47.28
C PHE A 78 -11.69 -4.99 47.68
N LYS A 79 -10.79 -5.68 48.39
CA LYS A 79 -9.50 -5.11 48.80
C LYS A 79 -8.56 -4.99 47.61
N ALA A 80 -8.56 -5.97 46.72
CA ALA A 80 -7.82 -5.92 45.46
C ALA A 80 -8.30 -4.76 44.59
N GLN A 81 -9.62 -4.63 44.39
CA GLN A 81 -10.21 -3.50 43.64
C GLN A 81 -9.81 -2.14 44.22
N LEU A 82 -9.93 -1.99 45.54
CA LEU A 82 -9.56 -0.76 46.22
C LEU A 82 -8.07 -0.44 46.03
N SER A 83 -7.20 -1.45 46.13
CA SER A 83 -5.76 -1.32 45.93
C SER A 83 -5.44 -0.88 44.50
N THR A 84 -6.12 -1.46 43.50
CA THR A 84 -6.00 -1.06 42.09
C THR A 84 -6.45 0.38 41.87
N VAL A 85 -7.56 0.81 42.47
CA VAL A 85 -8.02 2.20 42.38
C VAL A 85 -7.01 3.17 42.99
N VAL A 86 -6.42 2.83 44.14
CA VAL A 86 -5.37 3.65 44.78
C VAL A 86 -4.11 3.70 43.92
N LEU A 87 -3.68 2.58 43.36
CA LEU A 87 -2.54 2.49 42.45
C LEU A 87 -2.73 3.39 41.23
N PHE A 88 -3.86 3.30 40.55
CA PHE A 88 -4.11 4.11 39.36
C PHE A 88 -4.26 5.60 39.70
N ARG A 89 -4.80 5.95 40.88
CA ARG A 89 -4.80 7.34 41.36
C ARG A 89 -3.39 7.86 41.61
N LEU A 90 -2.53 7.05 42.23
CA LEU A 90 -1.14 7.37 42.53
C LEU A 90 -0.34 7.70 41.27
N ILE A 91 -0.32 6.80 40.29
CA ILE A 91 0.50 6.95 39.07
C ILE A 91 0.01 8.08 38.14
N LYS A 92 -1.26 8.49 38.29
CA LYS A 92 -1.84 9.64 37.58
C LYS A 92 -1.63 10.96 38.31
N LYS A 93 -1.03 10.98 39.51
CA LYS A 93 -0.78 12.23 40.24
C LYS A 93 0.22 13.10 39.46
N PRO A 94 0.01 14.42 39.39
CA PRO A 94 1.01 15.34 38.87
C PRO A 94 2.35 15.16 39.60
N GLY A 95 3.45 15.06 38.85
CA GLY A 95 4.79 14.86 39.40
C GLY A 95 5.17 13.43 39.74
N CYS A 96 4.27 12.44 39.60
CA CYS A 96 4.66 11.04 39.67
C CYS A 96 5.55 10.70 38.48
N LYS A 97 6.82 10.37 38.75
CA LYS A 97 7.81 10.04 37.72
C LYS A 97 7.70 8.56 37.32
N VAL A 98 7.97 8.27 36.05
CA VAL A 98 8.08 6.92 35.50
C VAL A 98 9.35 6.27 36.07
N SER A 99 9.18 5.14 36.75
CA SER A 99 10.25 4.35 37.35
C SER A 99 10.10 2.86 37.01
N ASP A 100 11.11 2.05 37.33
CA ASP A 100 11.09 0.61 37.03
C ASP A 100 9.90 -0.13 37.67
N SER A 101 9.35 0.40 38.77
CA SER A 101 8.13 -0.13 39.40
C SER A 101 6.91 -0.13 38.47
N TRP A 102 6.90 0.74 37.45
CA TRP A 102 5.84 0.78 36.44
C TRP A 102 5.86 -0.44 35.51
N LYS A 103 6.94 -1.24 35.49
CA LYS A 103 6.94 -2.55 34.81
C LYS A 103 5.76 -3.41 35.27
N SER A 104 5.52 -3.46 36.57
CA SER A 104 4.40 -4.21 37.14
C SER A 104 3.06 -3.57 36.79
N VAL A 105 2.98 -2.24 36.66
CA VAL A 105 1.78 -1.52 36.19
C VAL A 105 1.44 -1.85 34.74
N ILE A 106 2.44 -1.89 33.86
CA ILE A 106 2.25 -2.30 32.46
C ILE A 106 1.74 -3.74 32.41
N ARG A 107 2.36 -4.66 33.17
CA ARG A 107 1.90 -6.05 33.24
C ARG A 107 0.45 -6.17 33.72
N LEU A 108 0.02 -5.35 34.69
CA LEU A 108 -1.38 -5.30 35.12
C LEU A 108 -2.32 -4.88 33.99
N ILE A 109 -1.97 -3.83 33.24
CA ILE A 109 -2.76 -3.36 32.10
C ILE A 109 -2.83 -4.45 31.02
N LEU A 110 -1.71 -5.13 30.74
CA LEU A 110 -1.67 -6.25 29.80
C LEU A 110 -2.54 -7.42 30.26
N ASN A 111 -2.47 -7.84 31.53
CA ASN A 111 -3.32 -8.92 32.05
C ASN A 111 -4.83 -8.57 31.93
N LEU A 112 -5.21 -7.32 32.17
CA LEU A 112 -6.58 -6.85 31.93
C LEU A 112 -6.94 -6.87 30.43
N PHE A 113 -6.01 -6.45 29.57
CA PHE A 113 -6.16 -6.45 28.12
C PHE A 113 -6.34 -7.87 27.55
N GLU A 114 -5.49 -8.80 27.96
CA GLU A 114 -5.52 -10.24 27.64
C GLU A 114 -6.89 -10.86 28.01
N ASN A 115 -7.52 -10.37 29.07
CA ASN A 115 -8.84 -10.81 29.55
C ASN A 115 -10.02 -10.00 28.98
N CYS A 116 -9.80 -9.23 27.91
CA CYS A 116 -10.84 -8.44 27.22
C CYS A 116 -11.46 -7.32 28.06
N LEU A 117 -10.75 -6.82 29.10
CA LEU A 117 -11.24 -5.78 30.01
C LEU A 117 -10.75 -4.37 29.67
N VAL A 118 -9.82 -4.23 28.72
CA VAL A 118 -9.25 -2.93 28.29
C VAL A 118 -9.63 -2.63 26.84
N GLU A 119 -10.03 -1.37 26.58
CA GLU A 119 -10.22 -0.86 25.23
C GLU A 119 -8.85 -0.56 24.58
N PRO A 120 -8.45 -1.25 23.50
CA PRO A 120 -7.15 -1.03 22.88
C PRO A 120 -7.00 0.35 22.20
N ASN A 121 -8.10 0.95 21.77
CA ASN A 121 -8.07 2.14 20.91
C ASN A 121 -7.86 3.43 21.71
N LEU A 122 -6.63 3.61 22.21
CA LEU A 122 -6.24 4.79 22.99
C LEU A 122 -5.92 6.02 22.15
N PHE A 123 -5.55 5.83 20.87
CA PHE A 123 -5.07 6.89 19.98
C PHE A 123 -5.92 7.01 18.71
N SER A 124 -7.23 7.15 18.85
CA SER A 124 -8.18 7.17 17.73
C SER A 124 -7.89 8.26 16.68
N GLU A 125 -7.43 9.45 17.09
CA GLU A 125 -7.06 10.52 16.17
C GLU A 125 -5.80 10.18 15.35
N PHE A 126 -4.81 9.52 15.96
CA PHE A 126 -3.64 9.00 15.27
C PHE A 126 -4.03 7.94 14.24
N GLN A 127 -4.92 7.02 14.62
CA GLN A 127 -5.43 5.98 13.74
C GLN A 127 -6.18 6.57 12.54
N LYS A 128 -7.07 7.54 12.77
CA LYS A 128 -7.78 8.26 11.69
C LYS A 128 -6.83 8.97 10.74
N LYS A 129 -5.85 9.71 11.27
CA LYS A 129 -4.86 10.46 10.46
C LYS A 129 -4.10 9.54 9.50
N LEU A 130 -3.81 8.31 9.94
CA LEU A 130 -3.08 7.31 9.15
C LEU A 130 -4.00 6.34 8.41
N LYS A 131 -5.32 6.56 8.37
CA LYS A 131 -6.31 5.65 7.76
C LYS A 131 -6.19 4.20 8.31
N LEU A 132 -5.77 4.05 9.56
CA LEU A 132 -5.66 2.77 10.25
C LEU A 132 -7.04 2.32 10.76
N ALA A 133 -7.38 1.06 10.52
CA ALA A 133 -8.53 0.46 11.18
C ALA A 133 -8.33 0.45 12.70
N PRO A 134 -9.40 0.53 13.51
CA PRO A 134 -9.28 0.34 14.96
C PRO A 134 -8.56 -0.98 15.31
N LEU A 135 -7.77 -0.95 16.38
CA LEU A 135 -7.18 -2.14 16.97
C LEU A 135 -8.28 -3.12 17.34
N ALA A 136 -8.07 -4.39 16.98
CA ALA A 136 -9.01 -5.45 17.31
C ALA A 136 -8.96 -5.70 18.81
N LYS A 137 -10.15 -5.84 19.42
CA LYS A 137 -10.24 -6.38 20.78
C LYS A 137 -9.76 -7.83 20.78
N VAL A 138 -9.13 -8.23 21.87
CA VAL A 138 -8.78 -9.63 22.09
C VAL A 138 -10.04 -10.48 21.97
N LYS A 139 -9.96 -11.55 21.18
CA LYS A 139 -11.10 -12.45 20.98
C LYS A 139 -11.30 -13.32 22.23
N PRO A 140 -12.54 -13.51 22.69
CA PRO A 140 -12.83 -14.46 23.74
C PRO A 140 -12.53 -15.90 23.25
N SER A 141 -12.30 -16.82 24.17
CA SER A 141 -12.12 -18.24 23.84
C SER A 141 -13.43 -18.88 23.38
N PHE A 142 -14.56 -18.46 23.97
CA PHE A 142 -15.89 -18.96 23.61
C PHE A 142 -16.90 -17.81 23.46
N VAL A 143 -17.87 -17.96 22.57
CA VAL A 143 -18.98 -17.01 22.37
C VAL A 143 -20.31 -17.75 22.49
N ILE A 144 -21.13 -17.39 23.46
CA ILE A 144 -22.45 -18.00 23.67
C ILE A 144 -23.51 -17.12 23.02
N GLN A 145 -23.91 -17.47 21.81
CA GLN A 145 -25.09 -16.92 21.13
C GLN A 145 -26.29 -17.78 21.55
N LYS A 146 -27.25 -17.15 22.26
CA LYS A 146 -28.46 -17.78 22.81
C LYS A 146 -29.00 -18.87 21.87
N VAL A 147 -29.06 -20.15 22.30
CA VAL A 147 -30.02 -21.22 21.88
C VAL A 147 -29.65 -22.64 22.37
N LYS A 148 -28.45 -22.95 22.86
CA LYS A 148 -28.18 -24.28 23.47
C LYS A 148 -27.66 -24.21 24.91
N PRO A 149 -28.17 -25.04 25.84
CA PRO A 149 -27.60 -25.18 27.17
C PRO A 149 -26.27 -25.92 27.02
N LEU A 150 -25.18 -25.18 26.87
CA LEU A 150 -23.84 -25.71 27.07
C LEU A 150 -23.64 -25.87 28.58
N LYS A 151 -23.01 -26.99 28.98
CA LYS A 151 -22.48 -27.17 30.35
C LYS A 151 -21.52 -26.04 30.76
N GLU A 152 -21.13 -25.15 29.85
CA GLU A 152 -20.11 -24.10 29.96
C GLU A 152 -20.66 -22.67 30.16
N LYS A 153 -21.97 -22.46 30.33
CA LYS A 153 -22.50 -21.11 30.61
C LYS A 153 -22.03 -20.61 31.99
N PRO A 154 -21.52 -19.36 32.10
CA PRO A 154 -21.19 -18.75 33.38
C PRO A 154 -22.40 -18.60 34.31
N SER A 155 -22.18 -18.71 35.62
CA SER A 155 -23.21 -18.53 36.65
C SER A 155 -23.57 -17.06 36.85
N ASP A 156 -24.75 -16.76 37.41
CA ASP A 156 -25.16 -15.38 37.68
C ASP A 156 -24.21 -14.66 38.65
N GLN A 157 -23.60 -15.40 39.59
CA GLN A 157 -22.60 -14.88 40.52
C GLN A 157 -21.25 -14.60 39.85
N GLU A 158 -20.83 -15.41 38.86
CA GLU A 158 -19.66 -15.13 38.02
C GLU A 158 -19.90 -13.86 37.19
N ILE A 159 -21.11 -13.69 36.67
CA ILE A 159 -21.50 -12.50 35.90
C ILE A 159 -21.51 -11.26 36.80
N GLU A 160 -22.10 -11.32 37.99
CA GLU A 160 -22.13 -10.21 38.95
C GLU A 160 -20.71 -9.78 39.38
N SER A 161 -19.85 -10.75 39.68
CA SER A 161 -18.44 -10.50 39.98
C SER A 161 -17.71 -9.86 38.80
N THR A 162 -17.96 -10.35 37.58
CA THR A 162 -17.39 -9.77 36.35
C THR A 162 -17.87 -8.33 36.11
N LEU A 163 -19.13 -8.03 36.40
CA LEU A 163 -19.67 -6.67 36.31
C LEU A 163 -18.97 -5.72 37.30
N SER A 164 -18.76 -6.17 38.54
CA SER A 164 -17.96 -5.45 39.55
C SER A 164 -16.54 -5.15 39.05
N THR A 165 -15.88 -6.13 38.42
CA THR A 165 -14.59 -5.93 37.75
C THR A 165 -14.65 -4.88 36.65
N ILE A 166 -15.65 -4.95 35.75
CA ILE A 166 -15.80 -3.99 34.65
C ILE A 166 -15.97 -2.57 35.19
N ASP A 167 -16.84 -2.37 36.18
CA ASP A 167 -17.08 -1.06 36.79
C ASP A 167 -15.82 -0.52 37.45
N CYS A 168 -15.08 -1.38 38.16
CA CYS A 168 -13.78 -1.04 38.74
C CYS A 168 -12.78 -0.62 37.65
N VAL A 169 -12.60 -1.41 36.59
CA VAL A 169 -11.65 -1.14 35.48
C VAL A 169 -12.01 0.15 34.75
N GLN A 170 -13.29 0.41 34.49
CA GLN A 170 -13.76 1.67 33.89
C GLN A 170 -13.39 2.87 34.77
N SER A 171 -13.52 2.75 36.10
CA SER A 171 -13.16 3.81 37.04
C SER A 171 -11.65 4.14 37.05
N LEU A 172 -10.80 3.22 36.59
CA LEU A 172 -9.35 3.42 36.56
C LEU A 172 -8.94 4.49 35.54
N ASN A 173 -9.76 4.73 34.50
CA ASN A 173 -9.45 5.65 33.40
C ASN A 173 -8.01 5.46 32.90
N ILE A 174 -7.71 4.25 32.44
CA ILE A 174 -6.41 3.85 31.89
C ILE A 174 -5.87 4.84 30.84
N PRO A 175 -6.69 5.39 29.90
CA PRO A 175 -6.22 6.39 28.94
C PRO A 175 -5.56 7.63 29.57
N ALA A 176 -5.95 8.01 30.78
CA ALA A 176 -5.38 9.16 31.46
C ALA A 176 -3.90 8.97 31.83
N ILE A 177 -3.40 7.73 31.99
CA ILE A 177 -1.97 7.48 32.25
C ILE A 177 -1.14 7.98 31.06
N PHE A 178 -1.50 7.55 29.86
CA PHE A 178 -0.82 7.94 28.63
C PHE A 178 -0.87 9.46 28.42
N LYS A 179 -2.00 10.10 28.75
CA LYS A 179 -2.15 11.56 28.70
C LYS A 179 -1.27 12.30 29.73
N VAL A 180 -1.03 11.71 30.90
CA VAL A 180 -0.15 12.30 31.92
C VAL A 180 1.30 12.18 31.46
N VAL A 181 1.73 11.00 31.01
CA VAL A 181 3.11 10.79 30.56
C VAL A 181 3.40 11.62 29.30
N SER A 182 2.47 11.76 28.36
CA SER A 182 2.70 12.57 27.15
C SER A 182 2.87 14.07 27.41
N LYS A 183 2.52 14.54 28.61
CA LYS A 183 2.70 15.92 29.06
C LYS A 183 3.88 16.10 30.02
N SER A 184 4.60 15.02 30.35
CA SER A 184 5.77 15.06 31.22
C SER A 184 7.04 15.44 30.44
N ASP A 185 8.19 15.51 31.11
CA ASP A 185 9.46 15.77 30.45
C ASP A 185 9.87 14.63 29.49
N LYS A 186 10.76 14.95 28.54
CA LYS A 186 11.23 13.98 27.54
C LYS A 186 11.85 12.74 28.20
N ASP A 187 12.54 12.85 29.33
CA ASP A 187 13.18 11.71 29.98
C ASP A 187 12.16 10.71 30.55
N GLN A 188 11.01 11.19 31.05
CA GLN A 188 9.90 10.31 31.44
C GLN A 188 9.33 9.56 30.24
N MET A 189 9.12 10.25 29.12
CA MET A 189 8.62 9.62 27.89
C MET A 189 9.59 8.57 27.37
N LYS A 190 10.90 8.85 27.37
CA LYS A 190 11.94 7.89 27.00
C LYS A 190 11.90 6.65 27.88
N ARG A 191 11.87 6.82 29.21
CA ARG A 191 11.74 5.71 30.16
C ARG A 191 10.48 4.89 29.92
N PHE A 192 9.36 5.55 29.60
CA PHE A 192 8.11 4.87 29.30
C PHE A 192 8.21 4.00 28.04
N ILE A 193 8.84 4.49 26.97
CA ILE A 193 9.13 3.72 25.75
C ILE A 193 10.00 2.50 26.08
N VAL A 194 11.07 2.69 26.86
CA VAL A 194 11.97 1.61 27.29
C VAL A 194 11.21 0.53 28.08
N LEU A 195 10.34 0.94 29.02
CA LEU A 195 9.52 0.00 29.78
C LEU A 195 8.57 -0.80 28.90
N PHE A 196 7.91 -0.16 27.92
CA PHE A 196 7.10 -0.89 26.94
C PHE A 196 7.95 -1.87 26.14
N SER A 197 9.12 -1.45 25.63
CA SER A 197 10.01 -2.34 24.89
C SER A 197 10.44 -3.56 25.71
N GLN A 198 10.63 -3.42 27.02
CA GLN A 198 11.03 -4.53 27.90
C GLN A 198 9.90 -5.51 28.22
N ASN A 199 8.64 -5.14 27.95
CA ASN A 199 7.46 -5.98 28.21
C ASN A 199 6.81 -6.50 26.93
N LEU A 200 7.43 -6.30 25.76
CA LEU A 200 6.90 -6.83 24.50
C LEU A 200 6.81 -8.37 24.56
N PRO A 201 5.69 -8.98 24.14
CA PRO A 201 5.45 -10.41 24.30
C PRO A 201 6.28 -11.24 23.32
N VAL A 202 6.93 -12.30 23.80
CA VAL A 202 7.59 -13.29 22.93
C VAL A 202 6.55 -14.29 22.46
N PHE A 203 6.48 -14.59 21.15
CA PHE A 203 5.50 -15.52 20.61
C PHE A 203 5.63 -16.91 21.23
N LEU A 204 4.52 -17.38 21.81
CA LEU A 204 4.33 -18.72 22.35
C LEU A 204 2.94 -19.22 21.93
N THR A 205 2.77 -20.54 21.81
CA THR A 205 1.52 -21.14 21.33
C THR A 205 0.34 -20.79 22.25
N GLU A 206 0.61 -20.68 23.55
CA GLU A 206 -0.34 -20.38 24.62
C GLU A 206 -0.92 -18.96 24.51
N ILE A 207 -0.13 -18.01 23.99
CA ILE A 207 -0.51 -16.60 23.89
C ILE A 207 -1.02 -16.22 22.50
N LYS A 208 -1.04 -17.16 21.54
CA LYS A 208 -1.44 -16.94 20.14
C LYS A 208 -2.77 -16.20 20.00
N ARG A 209 -3.72 -16.41 20.93
CA ARG A 209 -5.04 -15.78 20.95
C ARG A 209 -4.99 -14.25 20.98
N TYR A 210 -4.04 -13.69 21.72
CA TYR A 210 -3.95 -12.25 21.99
C TYR A 210 -2.63 -11.63 21.52
N PHE A 211 -1.63 -12.44 21.18
CA PHE A 211 -0.29 -12.01 20.76
C PHE A 211 -0.30 -10.84 19.78
N GLU A 212 -0.95 -10.98 18.62
CA GLU A 212 -0.96 -9.90 17.62
C GLU A 212 -1.64 -8.64 18.15
N SER A 213 -2.76 -8.77 18.87
CA SER A 213 -3.49 -7.61 19.40
C SER A 213 -2.68 -6.87 20.45
N GLU A 214 -1.93 -7.60 21.28
CA GLU A 214 -1.04 -7.06 22.30
C GLU A 214 0.17 -6.36 21.68
N VAL A 215 0.83 -7.02 20.71
CA VAL A 215 1.94 -6.45 19.94
C VAL A 215 1.52 -5.13 19.28
N LEU A 216 0.38 -5.11 18.60
CA LEU A 216 -0.12 -3.91 17.93
C LEU A 216 -0.47 -2.79 18.92
N PHE A 217 -1.07 -3.12 20.07
CA PHE A 217 -1.36 -2.17 21.13
C PHE A 217 -0.08 -1.55 21.70
N MET A 218 0.91 -2.38 22.03
CA MET A 218 2.17 -1.93 22.58
C MET A 218 2.98 -1.08 21.61
N PHE A 219 3.09 -1.49 20.34
CA PHE A 219 3.78 -0.70 19.33
C PHE A 219 3.05 0.62 19.03
N GLU A 220 1.72 0.67 19.04
CA GLU A 220 1.00 1.94 18.86
C GLU A 220 1.35 2.93 19.97
N VAL A 221 1.42 2.48 21.23
CA VAL A 221 1.90 3.30 22.34
C VAL A 221 3.34 3.76 22.07
N MET A 222 4.26 2.84 21.82
CA MET A 222 5.68 3.16 21.62
C MET A 222 5.87 4.17 20.49
N VAL A 223 5.24 3.96 19.34
CA VAL A 223 5.32 4.84 18.16
C VAL A 223 4.78 6.22 18.48
N CYS A 224 3.62 6.33 19.12
CA CYS A 224 3.06 7.62 19.52
C CYS A 224 4.00 8.38 20.45
N PHE A 225 4.61 7.71 21.43
CA PHE A 225 5.55 8.35 22.34
C PHE A 225 6.88 8.70 21.69
N SER A 226 7.41 7.87 20.79
CA SER A 226 8.63 8.18 20.03
C SER A 226 8.44 9.43 19.15
N LEU A 227 7.27 9.56 18.52
CA LEU A 227 6.92 10.75 17.73
C LEU A 227 6.77 12.04 18.58
N ILE A 228 6.38 11.93 19.85
CA ILE A 228 6.25 13.09 20.76
C ILE A 228 7.60 13.45 21.40
N ALA A 229 8.37 12.43 21.81
CA ALA A 229 9.65 12.63 22.45
C ALA A 229 10.71 13.18 21.49
N GLU A 230 10.63 12.77 20.21
CA GLU A 230 11.59 13.13 19.15
C GLU A 230 13.03 12.90 19.59
N ASP A 231 13.28 11.71 20.14
CA ASP A 231 14.58 11.31 20.68
C ASP A 231 15.15 10.16 19.84
N SER A 232 16.39 10.31 19.36
CA SER A 232 17.00 9.38 18.41
C SER A 232 17.18 7.98 19.01
N GLU A 233 17.66 7.88 20.25
CA GLU A 233 17.96 6.60 20.89
C GLU A 233 16.68 5.75 21.06
N THR A 234 15.61 6.36 21.56
CA THR A 234 14.33 5.65 21.76
C THR A 234 13.56 5.41 20.48
N THR A 235 13.72 6.28 19.48
CA THR A 235 13.20 6.04 18.12
C THR A 235 13.89 4.82 17.50
N ASP A 236 15.21 4.74 17.55
CA ASP A 236 15.99 3.61 17.03
C ASP A 236 15.73 2.32 17.80
N LEU A 237 15.53 2.39 19.11
CA LEU A 237 15.07 1.25 19.91
C LEU A 237 13.72 0.73 19.39
N THR A 238 12.76 1.63 19.16
CA THR A 238 11.43 1.27 18.66
C THR A 238 11.51 0.67 17.26
N ILE A 239 12.34 1.24 16.37
CA ILE A 239 12.58 0.72 15.02
C ILE A 239 13.19 -0.68 15.08
N LYS A 240 14.23 -0.90 15.88
CA LYS A 240 14.85 -2.22 16.05
C LYS A 240 13.83 -3.27 16.48
N ARG A 241 12.97 -2.94 17.47
CA ARG A 241 11.89 -3.83 17.89
C ARG A 241 10.85 -4.06 16.79
N LEU A 242 10.44 -3.03 16.04
CA LEU A 242 9.50 -3.21 14.93
C LEU A 242 10.05 -4.18 13.88
N VAL A 243 11.33 -4.02 13.53
CA VAL A 243 12.06 -4.87 12.59
C VAL A 243 12.08 -6.33 13.10
N GLU A 244 12.45 -6.56 14.36
CA GLU A 244 12.44 -7.90 14.99
C GLU A 244 11.09 -8.61 14.84
N TYR A 245 9.96 -7.90 15.07
CA TYR A 245 8.62 -8.48 15.01
C TYR A 245 8.10 -8.66 13.58
N LEU A 246 8.46 -7.77 12.66
CA LEU A 246 8.13 -7.92 11.24
C LEU A 246 8.86 -9.14 10.65
N GLU A 247 10.07 -9.44 11.12
CA GLU A 247 10.86 -10.58 10.64
C GLU A 247 10.49 -11.91 11.30
N SER A 248 9.73 -11.88 12.39
CA SER A 248 9.40 -13.09 13.16
C SER A 248 8.32 -13.97 12.51
N ASN A 249 7.66 -13.52 11.43
CA ASN A 249 6.60 -14.23 10.71
C ASN A 249 5.39 -14.69 11.56
N ASN A 250 5.14 -14.06 12.72
CA ASN A 250 4.05 -14.43 13.63
C ASN A 250 2.81 -13.52 13.51
N LEU A 251 2.76 -12.68 12.48
CA LEU A 251 1.72 -11.68 12.25
C LEU A 251 0.86 -12.08 11.05
N THR A 252 -0.42 -11.74 11.11
CA THR A 252 -1.28 -11.72 9.93
C THR A 252 -0.81 -10.62 8.97
N LYS A 253 -1.17 -10.74 7.67
CA LYS A 253 -0.85 -9.71 6.67
C LYS A 253 -1.36 -8.31 7.07
N LYS A 254 -2.54 -8.25 7.72
CA LYS A 254 -3.09 -7.00 8.28
C LYS A 254 -2.19 -6.43 9.39
N GLY A 255 -1.78 -7.26 10.35
CA GLY A 255 -0.86 -6.87 11.42
C GLY A 255 0.50 -6.41 10.87
N PHE A 256 1.01 -7.13 9.88
CA PHE A 256 2.26 -6.80 9.18
C PHE A 256 2.20 -5.43 8.50
N ILE A 257 1.14 -5.13 7.74
CA ILE A 257 0.94 -3.82 7.10
C ILE A 257 0.91 -2.70 8.14
N ARG A 258 0.25 -2.92 9.28
CA ARG A 258 0.16 -1.92 10.35
C ARG A 258 1.52 -1.66 11.02
N LEU A 259 2.29 -2.71 11.34
CA LEU A 259 3.64 -2.51 11.88
C LEU A 259 4.59 -1.88 10.85
N SER A 260 4.43 -2.21 9.56
CA SER A 260 5.20 -1.58 8.48
C SER A 260 4.88 -0.08 8.35
N THR A 261 3.60 0.28 8.49
CA THR A 261 3.15 1.69 8.57
C THR A 261 3.88 2.43 9.70
N TYR A 262 3.97 1.81 10.89
CA TYR A 262 4.70 2.38 12.02
C TYR A 262 6.19 2.50 11.76
N LEU A 263 6.79 1.49 11.14
CA LEU A 263 8.20 1.49 10.79
C LEU A 263 8.54 2.67 9.87
N PHE A 264 7.79 2.86 8.79
CA PHE A 264 8.07 3.93 7.82
C PHE A 264 7.92 5.32 8.43
N LEU A 265 6.97 5.49 9.35
CA LEU A 265 6.79 6.75 10.10
C LEU A 265 7.98 7.09 11.01
N LEU A 266 8.66 6.09 11.57
CA LEU A 266 9.81 6.32 12.44
C LEU A 266 11.13 6.40 11.66
N VAL A 267 11.31 5.54 10.66
CA VAL A 267 12.54 5.49 9.84
C VAL A 267 12.81 6.84 9.17
N ARG A 268 11.77 7.59 8.76
CA ARG A 268 11.95 8.93 8.18
C ARG A 268 12.72 9.92 9.08
N LYS A 269 12.70 9.71 10.40
CA LYS A 269 13.35 10.57 11.41
C LYS A 269 14.62 9.95 12.01
N SER A 270 14.93 8.71 11.66
CA SER A 270 16.08 8.00 12.21
C SER A 270 17.39 8.43 11.55
N GLU A 271 18.47 8.42 12.33
CA GLU A 271 19.85 8.55 11.85
C GLU A 271 20.51 7.17 11.62
N GLY A 272 19.82 6.08 11.95
CA GLY A 272 20.31 4.72 11.80
C GLY A 272 20.17 4.14 10.39
N GLU A 273 20.96 3.12 10.10
CA GLU A 273 20.97 2.42 8.81
C GLU A 273 19.93 1.29 8.76
N TYR A 274 18.70 1.62 8.31
CA TYR A 274 17.59 0.66 8.24
C TYR A 274 17.12 0.34 6.80
N HIS A 275 17.90 0.76 5.80
CA HIS A 275 17.50 0.70 4.40
C HIS A 275 17.28 -0.74 3.90
N GLU A 276 18.15 -1.68 4.26
CA GLU A 276 18.01 -3.09 3.89
C GLU A 276 16.79 -3.73 4.56
N ASN A 277 16.56 -3.45 5.85
CA ASN A 277 15.38 -3.94 6.56
C ASN A 277 14.10 -3.43 5.92
N VAL A 278 14.00 -2.13 5.63
CA VAL A 278 12.85 -1.54 4.94
C VAL A 278 12.67 -2.18 3.56
N SER A 279 13.74 -2.35 2.79
CA SER A 279 13.68 -2.95 1.45
C SER A 279 13.13 -4.38 1.49
N ARG A 280 13.59 -5.20 2.45
CA ARG A 280 13.04 -6.56 2.67
C ARG A 280 11.58 -6.54 3.10
N ILE A 281 11.18 -5.60 3.95
CA ILE A 281 9.80 -5.46 4.42
C ILE A 281 8.89 -5.04 3.26
N LEU A 282 9.34 -4.14 2.38
CA LEU A 282 8.62 -3.78 1.15
C LEU A 282 8.44 -5.00 0.24
N GLN A 283 9.48 -5.80 0.05
CA GLN A 283 9.41 -7.03 -0.73
C GLN A 283 8.43 -8.06 -0.14
N ASN A 284 8.34 -8.18 1.19
CA ASN A 284 7.34 -9.02 1.83
C ASN A 284 5.90 -8.53 1.56
N ILE A 285 5.66 -7.21 1.59
CA ILE A 285 4.35 -6.63 1.28
C ILE A 285 3.97 -6.86 -0.18
N LEU A 286 4.95 -6.77 -1.10
CA LEU A 286 4.75 -7.06 -2.52
C LEU A 286 4.27 -8.49 -2.78
N GLY A 287 4.60 -9.44 -1.90
CA GLY A 287 4.09 -10.81 -1.96
C GLY A 287 2.64 -10.98 -1.48
N PHE A 288 1.95 -9.93 -1.05
CA PHE A 288 0.56 -10.03 -0.58
C PHE A 288 -0.45 -9.98 -1.73
N GLU A 289 -1.63 -10.58 -1.54
CA GLU A 289 -2.67 -10.53 -2.57
C GLU A 289 -3.18 -9.09 -2.76
N GLN A 290 -3.55 -8.74 -4.00
CA GLN A 290 -4.11 -7.43 -4.33
C GLN A 290 -5.34 -7.10 -3.47
N ALA A 291 -6.19 -8.09 -3.13
CA ALA A 291 -7.34 -7.90 -2.25
C ALA A 291 -6.94 -7.48 -0.81
N THR A 292 -5.81 -8.00 -0.30
CA THR A 292 -5.25 -7.62 1.00
C THR A 292 -4.75 -6.18 0.96
N LEU A 293 -4.01 -5.82 -0.10
CA LEU A 293 -3.52 -4.46 -0.31
C LEU A 293 -4.66 -3.45 -0.51
N ALA A 294 -5.71 -3.80 -1.26
CA ALA A 294 -6.87 -2.94 -1.45
C ALA A 294 -7.59 -2.65 -0.11
N LYS A 295 -7.70 -3.67 0.75
CA LYS A 295 -8.39 -3.54 2.05
C LYS A 295 -7.58 -2.81 3.12
N HIS A 296 -6.26 -2.95 3.11
CA HIS A 296 -5.40 -2.51 4.22
C HIS A 296 -4.26 -1.56 3.82
N GLY A 297 -3.93 -1.45 2.54
CA GLY A 297 -2.80 -0.66 2.04
C GLY A 297 -2.97 0.86 2.13
N SER A 298 -4.18 1.35 2.40
CA SER A 298 -4.44 2.80 2.54
C SER A 298 -3.57 3.47 3.60
N SER A 299 -3.17 2.74 4.64
CA SER A 299 -2.30 3.27 5.69
C SER A 299 -0.84 3.40 5.25
N LEU A 300 -0.42 2.72 4.19
CA LEU A 300 0.97 2.76 3.70
C LEU A 300 1.27 4.00 2.85
N ILE A 301 0.28 4.55 2.15
CA ILE A 301 0.47 5.60 1.13
C ILE A 301 1.23 6.82 1.69
N GLN A 302 0.69 7.46 2.72
CA GLN A 302 1.29 8.66 3.32
C GLN A 302 2.66 8.38 3.96
N PRO A 303 2.84 7.32 4.78
CA PRO A 303 4.16 6.96 5.30
C PRO A 303 5.20 6.67 4.22
N LEU A 304 4.85 5.99 3.13
CA LEU A 304 5.76 5.74 2.01
C LEU A 304 6.22 7.05 1.36
N PHE A 305 5.30 7.95 1.02
CA PHE A 305 5.66 9.26 0.47
C PHE A 305 6.55 10.04 1.43
N SER A 306 6.28 9.94 2.73
CA SER A 306 7.06 10.63 3.76
C SER A 306 8.51 10.17 3.90
N LEU A 307 8.88 9.00 3.37
CA LEU A 307 10.27 8.53 3.33
C LEU A 307 11.14 9.38 2.40
N VAL A 308 10.56 9.94 1.34
CA VAL A 308 11.26 10.70 0.29
C VAL A 308 10.89 12.18 0.24
N ASP A 309 10.12 12.63 1.22
CA ASP A 309 9.78 14.02 1.47
C ASP A 309 11.02 14.84 1.91
N ASN A 310 10.99 16.16 1.74
CA ASN A 310 12.07 17.09 2.06
C ASN A 310 12.53 16.99 3.53
N ASP A 311 11.61 16.74 4.45
CA ASP A 311 11.88 16.68 5.90
C ASP A 311 12.33 15.28 6.39
N SER A 312 12.65 14.37 5.47
CA SER A 312 13.09 13.00 5.76
C SER A 312 14.60 12.86 5.75
N HIS A 313 15.18 12.31 6.83
CA HIS A 313 16.62 12.06 6.93
C HIS A 313 17.10 10.98 5.94
N VAL A 314 16.19 10.10 5.53
CA VAL A 314 16.46 8.96 4.64
C VAL A 314 16.06 9.23 3.19
N ARG A 315 15.71 10.48 2.85
CA ARG A 315 15.18 10.86 1.53
C ARG A 315 16.03 10.34 0.37
N ASN A 316 17.35 10.50 0.45
CA ASN A 316 18.25 10.15 -0.65
C ASN A 316 18.47 8.64 -0.81
N ILE A 317 17.96 7.82 0.12
CA ILE A 317 18.20 6.38 0.15
C ILE A 317 17.06 5.61 -0.55
N PHE A 318 15.81 6.07 -0.40
CA PHE A 318 14.62 5.33 -0.83
C PHE A 318 14.18 5.59 -2.27
N TRP A 319 14.94 6.33 -3.07
CA TRP A 319 14.72 6.44 -4.53
C TRP A 319 15.19 5.19 -5.28
N ASN A 320 14.80 4.00 -4.81
CA ASN A 320 15.29 2.71 -5.27
C ASN A 320 14.17 1.81 -5.83
N GLU A 321 14.55 0.69 -6.41
CA GLU A 321 13.61 -0.25 -7.05
C GLU A 321 12.49 -0.75 -6.09
N PRO A 322 12.77 -1.26 -4.87
CA PRO A 322 11.72 -1.71 -3.95
C PRO A 322 10.65 -0.65 -3.63
N PHE A 323 11.04 0.61 -3.52
CA PHE A 323 10.13 1.73 -3.29
C PHE A 323 9.17 1.93 -4.46
N TRP A 324 9.67 1.93 -5.69
CA TRP A 324 8.82 2.08 -6.87
C TRP A 324 7.97 0.85 -7.14
N ASN A 325 8.49 -0.35 -6.87
CA ASN A 325 7.72 -1.58 -7.01
C ASN A 325 6.51 -1.60 -6.06
N ILE A 326 6.65 -1.16 -4.80
CA ILE A 326 5.48 -1.07 -3.89
C ILE A 326 4.48 -0.02 -4.36
N LEU A 327 4.93 1.11 -4.89
CA LEU A 327 4.04 2.13 -5.46
C LEU A 327 3.34 1.62 -6.72
N ARG A 328 4.00 0.79 -7.53
CA ARG A 328 3.39 0.12 -8.68
C ARG A 328 2.26 -0.82 -8.24
N ALA A 329 2.53 -1.66 -7.24
CA ALA A 329 1.54 -2.61 -6.71
C ALA A 329 0.34 -1.91 -6.04
N LEU A 330 0.56 -0.78 -5.37
CA LEU A 330 -0.53 0.03 -4.82
C LEU A 330 -1.23 0.84 -5.91
N GLY A 331 -0.49 1.34 -6.91
CA GLY A 331 -1.00 2.14 -8.02
C GLY A 331 -1.90 1.37 -8.97
N SER A 332 -1.74 0.04 -9.06
CA SER A 332 -2.67 -0.85 -9.78
C SER A 332 -4.02 -1.04 -9.08
N ILE A 333 -4.24 -0.40 -7.93
CA ILE A 333 -5.52 -0.41 -7.22
C ILE A 333 -6.19 0.95 -7.43
N GLN A 334 -7.37 0.94 -8.05
CA GLN A 334 -8.15 2.13 -8.42
C GLN A 334 -8.29 3.18 -7.31
N PHE A 335 -8.43 2.74 -6.06
CA PHE A 335 -8.61 3.62 -4.92
C PHE A 335 -7.34 4.40 -4.53
N PHE A 336 -6.15 3.93 -4.90
CA PHE A 336 -4.86 4.58 -4.58
C PHE A 336 -4.21 5.29 -5.78
N SER A 337 -4.70 5.04 -7.00
CA SER A 337 -4.03 5.46 -8.23
C SER A 337 -3.89 6.97 -8.37
N GLU A 338 -4.92 7.75 -8.00
CA GLU A 338 -4.87 9.22 -8.06
C GLU A 338 -3.80 9.80 -7.10
N ASP A 339 -3.78 9.34 -5.84
CA ASP A 339 -2.79 9.80 -4.86
C ASP A 339 -1.35 9.49 -5.33
N ILE A 340 -1.14 8.31 -5.91
CA ILE A 340 0.17 7.88 -6.43
C ILE A 340 0.55 8.64 -7.71
N LEU A 341 -0.41 8.90 -8.60
CA LEU A 341 -0.17 9.68 -9.81
C LEU A 341 0.19 11.14 -9.48
N VAL A 342 -0.49 11.76 -8.53
CA VAL A 342 -0.14 13.12 -8.06
C VAL A 342 1.28 13.15 -7.48
N PHE A 343 1.66 12.11 -6.75
CA PHE A 343 3.02 11.95 -6.26
C PHE A 343 4.04 11.80 -7.41
N THR A 344 3.80 10.93 -8.39
CA THR A 344 4.72 10.77 -9.54
C THR A 344 4.80 12.02 -10.40
N GLU A 345 3.70 12.75 -10.63
CA GLU A 345 3.69 14.06 -11.30
C GLU A 345 4.60 15.06 -10.58
N THR A 346 4.55 15.07 -9.25
CA THR A 346 5.42 15.92 -8.42
C THR A 346 6.88 15.55 -8.63
N VAL A 347 7.20 14.25 -8.66
CA VAL A 347 8.57 13.77 -8.87
C VAL A 347 9.11 14.18 -10.25
N VAL A 348 8.34 13.96 -11.33
CA VAL A 348 8.78 14.33 -12.69
C VAL A 348 8.99 15.83 -12.84
N ARG A 349 8.10 16.65 -12.26
CA ARG A 349 8.10 18.11 -12.48
C ARG A 349 9.00 18.88 -11.51
N GLN A 350 9.19 18.39 -10.28
CA GLN A 350 9.93 19.10 -9.24
C GLN A 350 11.24 18.42 -8.85
N PHE A 351 11.37 17.11 -9.03
CA PHE A 351 12.54 16.32 -8.62
C PHE A 351 13.06 15.42 -9.75
N PRO A 352 13.29 15.95 -10.97
CA PRO A 352 13.68 15.14 -12.12
C PRO A 352 15.03 14.43 -11.92
N ASP A 353 15.91 14.97 -11.08
CA ASP A 353 17.20 14.40 -10.70
C ASP A 353 17.09 13.09 -9.91
N LYS A 354 15.90 12.81 -9.33
CA LYS A 354 15.64 11.59 -8.55
C LYS A 354 15.25 10.40 -9.40
N ILE A 355 14.95 10.60 -10.68
CA ILE A 355 14.75 9.51 -11.63
C ILE A 355 16.11 9.20 -12.25
N SER A 356 16.69 8.06 -11.91
CA SER A 356 18.00 7.60 -12.34
C SER A 356 17.89 6.34 -13.20
N ASN A 357 18.97 5.89 -13.84
CA ASN A 357 18.96 4.65 -14.62
C ASN A 357 18.58 3.42 -13.77
N GLU A 358 18.85 3.44 -12.47
CA GLU A 358 18.57 2.32 -11.56
C GLU A 358 17.08 2.18 -11.24
N ASN A 359 16.36 3.30 -11.19
CA ASN A 359 14.95 3.31 -10.78
C ASN A 359 13.97 3.65 -11.91
N TYR A 360 14.48 4.00 -13.10
CA TYR A 360 13.69 4.40 -14.25
C TYR A 360 12.67 3.34 -14.70
N LEU A 361 13.07 2.07 -14.80
CA LEU A 361 12.17 1.00 -15.21
C LEU A 361 11.05 0.73 -14.18
N PRO A 362 11.34 0.59 -12.87
CA PRO A 362 10.31 0.55 -11.85
C PRO A 362 9.37 1.76 -11.87
N PHE A 363 9.91 2.98 -12.02
CA PHE A 363 9.13 4.22 -12.10
C PHE A 363 8.16 4.20 -13.29
N LEU A 364 8.66 3.85 -14.48
CA LEU A 364 7.85 3.71 -15.68
C LEU A 364 6.76 2.66 -15.51
N GLY A 365 7.08 1.56 -14.82
CA GLY A 365 6.12 0.53 -14.45
C GLY A 365 4.97 1.06 -13.59
N VAL A 366 5.20 2.03 -12.70
CA VAL A 366 4.11 2.68 -11.94
C VAL A 366 3.15 3.39 -12.89
N LEU A 367 3.67 4.17 -13.85
CA LEU A 367 2.85 4.91 -14.80
C LEU A 367 2.06 3.99 -15.73
N ASP A 368 2.67 2.89 -16.17
CA ASP A 368 2.02 1.91 -17.05
C ASP A 368 0.86 1.17 -16.35
N GLU A 369 1.03 0.75 -15.09
CA GLU A 369 -0.08 0.15 -14.31
C GLU A 369 -1.23 1.14 -14.10
N ILE A 370 -0.92 2.40 -13.76
CA ILE A 370 -1.95 3.44 -13.57
C ILE A 370 -2.67 3.73 -14.89
N SER A 371 -1.95 3.76 -16.01
CA SER A 371 -2.54 3.93 -17.34
C SER A 371 -3.50 2.79 -17.70
N SER A 372 -3.12 1.55 -17.35
CA SER A 372 -3.91 0.35 -17.63
C SER A 372 -5.25 0.32 -16.89
N LEU A 373 -5.40 1.02 -15.76
CA LEU A 373 -6.67 1.15 -15.03
C LEU A 373 -7.79 1.78 -15.88
N GLY A 374 -7.43 2.59 -16.88
CA GLY A 374 -8.37 3.19 -17.82
C GLY A 374 -9.16 2.16 -18.65
N ALA A 375 -8.70 0.91 -18.72
CA ALA A 375 -9.39 -0.18 -19.44
C ALA A 375 -10.82 -0.42 -18.94
N VAL A 376 -11.12 -0.11 -17.67
CA VAL A 376 -12.48 -0.20 -17.11
C VAL A 376 -13.46 0.72 -17.84
N GLY A 377 -12.98 1.81 -18.44
CA GLY A 377 -13.75 2.73 -19.28
C GLY A 377 -14.36 2.07 -20.52
N ALA A 378 -13.84 0.92 -20.97
CA ALA A 378 -14.38 0.19 -22.12
C ALA A 378 -15.83 -0.24 -21.91
N GLN A 379 -16.18 -0.66 -20.69
CA GLN A 379 -17.56 -1.05 -20.35
C GLN A 379 -18.53 0.12 -20.51
N TYR A 380 -18.07 1.34 -20.19
CA TYR A 380 -18.86 2.55 -20.35
C TYR A 380 -19.07 2.90 -21.83
N GLU A 381 -18.04 2.77 -22.68
CA GLU A 381 -18.12 3.13 -24.09
C GLU A 381 -18.89 2.11 -24.96
N GLN A 382 -18.85 0.82 -24.61
CA GLN A 382 -19.35 -0.29 -25.44
C GLN A 382 -20.79 -0.71 -25.11
N GLU A 383 -21.69 0.26 -24.91
CA GLU A 383 -23.13 0.08 -24.66
C GLU A 383 -23.50 -0.67 -23.35
N GLN A 384 -22.54 -1.06 -22.51
CA GLN A 384 -22.84 -1.59 -21.16
C GLN A 384 -23.16 -0.48 -20.14
N ALA A 385 -22.98 0.80 -20.49
CA ALA A 385 -23.30 1.95 -19.63
C ALA A 385 -24.75 1.98 -19.14
N LEU A 386 -25.70 1.51 -19.96
CA LEU A 386 -27.13 1.47 -19.58
C LEU A 386 -27.42 0.54 -18.39
N LYS A 387 -26.47 -0.32 -18.01
CA LYS A 387 -26.56 -1.24 -16.86
C LYS A 387 -25.80 -0.73 -15.63
N GLN A 388 -25.08 0.38 -15.74
CA GLN A 388 -24.25 0.93 -14.67
C GLN A 388 -25.00 2.04 -13.91
N THR A 389 -24.66 2.19 -12.63
CA THR A 389 -25.14 3.29 -11.80
C THR A 389 -24.43 4.61 -12.14
N GLU A 390 -25.02 5.76 -11.81
CA GLU A 390 -24.37 7.07 -12.02
C GLU A 390 -23.02 7.17 -11.30
N GLU A 391 -22.91 6.58 -10.12
CA GLU A 391 -21.67 6.53 -9.33
C GLU A 391 -20.57 5.73 -10.04
N GLU A 392 -20.91 4.56 -10.61
CA GLU A 392 -19.99 3.75 -11.40
C GLU A 392 -19.52 4.47 -12.67
N ILE A 393 -20.44 5.16 -13.37
CA ILE A 393 -20.09 5.96 -14.54
C ILE A 393 -19.11 7.08 -14.17
N GLN A 394 -19.36 7.79 -13.08
CA GLN A 394 -18.46 8.87 -12.64
C GLN A 394 -17.10 8.32 -12.21
N SER A 395 -17.07 7.18 -11.51
CA SER A 395 -15.84 6.48 -11.14
C SER A 395 -15.02 6.08 -12.37
N ASN A 396 -15.66 5.48 -13.38
CA ASN A 396 -15.03 5.08 -14.63
C ASN A 396 -14.46 6.29 -15.39
N LYS A 397 -15.22 7.39 -15.47
CA LYS A 397 -14.74 8.64 -16.06
C LYS A 397 -13.51 9.20 -15.34
N ASN A 398 -13.51 9.17 -14.01
CA ASN A 398 -12.35 9.60 -13.23
C ASN A 398 -11.12 8.73 -13.54
N LEU A 399 -11.28 7.41 -13.62
CA LEU A 399 -10.20 6.49 -13.96
C LEU A 399 -9.66 6.70 -15.38
N ILE A 400 -10.52 7.00 -16.36
CA ILE A 400 -10.09 7.38 -17.71
C ILE A 400 -9.20 8.64 -17.65
N GLN A 401 -9.58 9.65 -16.85
CA GLN A 401 -8.75 10.85 -16.69
C GLN A 401 -7.41 10.58 -16.01
N VAL A 402 -7.41 9.75 -14.95
CA VAL A 402 -6.19 9.29 -14.26
C VAL A 402 -5.26 8.60 -15.26
N ALA A 403 -5.79 7.68 -16.07
CA ALA A 403 -5.02 6.96 -17.09
C ALA A 403 -4.43 7.91 -18.14
N LYS A 404 -5.22 8.83 -18.70
CA LYS A 404 -4.74 9.80 -19.69
C LYS A 404 -3.66 10.73 -19.12
N ARG A 405 -3.77 11.15 -17.87
CA ARG A 405 -2.73 11.91 -17.17
C ARG A 405 -1.44 11.10 -17.01
N SER A 406 -1.55 9.82 -16.63
CA SER A 406 -0.39 8.92 -16.52
C SER A 406 0.32 8.70 -17.86
N ILE A 407 -0.43 8.49 -18.94
CA ILE A 407 0.11 8.40 -20.32
C ILE A 407 0.82 9.71 -20.72
N THR A 408 0.19 10.85 -20.44
CA THR A 408 0.79 12.17 -20.74
C THR A 408 2.11 12.34 -19.99
N LEU A 409 2.13 12.01 -18.70
CA LEU A 409 3.33 12.04 -17.87
C LEU A 409 4.43 11.09 -18.39
N THR A 410 4.03 9.94 -18.93
CA THR A 410 4.95 8.98 -19.56
C THR A 410 5.61 9.58 -20.80
N GLY A 411 4.88 10.32 -21.62
CA GLY A 411 5.45 11.11 -22.73
C GLY A 411 6.40 12.22 -22.23
N GLU A 412 6.02 12.95 -21.17
CA GLU A 412 6.84 14.01 -20.56
C GLU A 412 8.22 13.51 -20.09
N LEU A 413 8.34 12.25 -19.64
CA LEU A 413 9.61 11.64 -19.23
C LEU A 413 10.68 11.69 -20.33
N SER A 414 10.28 11.64 -21.61
CA SER A 414 11.22 11.72 -22.74
C SER A 414 11.99 13.04 -22.77
N HIS A 415 11.37 14.12 -22.29
CA HIS A 415 11.97 15.46 -22.24
C HIS A 415 12.80 15.67 -20.98
N VAL A 416 12.31 15.20 -19.84
CA VAL A 416 12.90 15.47 -18.52
C VAL A 416 14.31 14.88 -18.39
N GLN A 417 14.57 13.72 -18.98
CA GLN A 417 15.89 13.08 -18.94
C GLN A 417 16.71 13.28 -20.22
N HIS A 418 16.18 14.01 -21.21
CA HIS A 418 16.72 14.05 -22.58
C HIS A 418 17.04 12.64 -23.14
N LYS A 419 16.32 11.62 -22.69
CA LYS A 419 16.63 10.21 -22.96
C LYS A 419 15.37 9.49 -23.36
N LEU A 420 15.20 9.33 -24.66
CA LEU A 420 14.20 8.43 -25.19
C LEU A 420 14.72 6.99 -25.07
N THR A 421 13.88 6.07 -24.62
CA THR A 421 14.25 4.68 -24.38
C THR A 421 13.21 3.75 -24.97
N TYR A 422 13.61 2.56 -25.43
CA TYR A 422 12.65 1.57 -25.93
C TYR A 422 11.56 1.21 -24.91
N PRO A 423 11.87 1.04 -23.60
CA PRO A 423 10.85 0.82 -22.57
C PRO A 423 9.78 1.93 -22.52
N LEU A 424 10.14 3.20 -22.70
CA LEU A 424 9.16 4.31 -22.74
C LEU A 424 8.21 4.15 -23.92
N ILE A 425 8.76 3.87 -25.11
CA ILE A 425 7.97 3.62 -26.31
C ILE A 425 7.07 2.39 -26.12
N GLN A 426 7.59 1.33 -25.50
CA GLN A 426 6.81 0.13 -25.17
C GLN A 426 5.66 0.43 -24.21
N ALA A 427 5.88 1.24 -23.18
CA ALA A 427 4.82 1.65 -22.25
C ALA A 427 3.73 2.47 -22.95
N LEU A 428 4.10 3.44 -23.81
CA LEU A 428 3.13 4.19 -24.60
C LEU A 428 2.40 3.30 -25.63
N ALA A 429 3.12 2.39 -26.28
CA ALA A 429 2.58 1.44 -27.24
C ALA A 429 1.61 0.45 -26.56
N HIS A 430 1.90 0.00 -25.35
CA HIS A 430 1.01 -0.85 -24.55
C HIS A 430 -0.38 -0.22 -24.41
N GLN A 431 -0.44 1.09 -24.18
CA GLN A 431 -1.70 1.80 -24.03
C GLN A 431 -2.42 2.08 -25.36
N CYS A 432 -1.75 1.91 -26.51
CA CYS A 432 -2.37 2.05 -27.83
C CYS A 432 -3.34 0.91 -28.16
N PHE A 433 -3.31 -0.21 -27.44
CA PHE A 433 -4.28 -1.30 -27.57
C PHE A 433 -5.13 -1.54 -26.30
N ASN A 434 -5.24 -0.51 -25.45
CA ASN A 434 -6.14 -0.51 -24.29
C ASN A 434 -7.61 -0.75 -24.68
N PRO A 435 -8.45 -1.50 -23.95
CA PRO A 435 -9.86 -1.69 -24.34
C PRO A 435 -10.70 -0.40 -24.43
N CYS A 436 -10.32 0.67 -23.73
CA CYS A 436 -11.01 1.97 -23.75
C CYS A 436 -10.52 2.87 -24.90
N ARG A 437 -11.44 3.30 -25.78
CA ARG A 437 -11.21 4.15 -26.94
C ARG A 437 -10.56 5.47 -26.55
N GLU A 438 -11.12 6.18 -25.57
CA GLU A 438 -10.56 7.46 -25.12
C GLU A 438 -9.10 7.34 -24.66
N VAL A 439 -8.76 6.24 -23.99
CA VAL A 439 -7.40 5.95 -23.52
C VAL A 439 -6.49 5.61 -24.71
N ARG A 440 -6.93 4.74 -25.63
CA ARG A 440 -6.16 4.40 -26.84
C ARG A 440 -5.87 5.59 -27.72
N THR A 441 -6.89 6.38 -28.05
CA THR A 441 -6.74 7.56 -28.92
C THR A 441 -5.75 8.54 -28.31
N HIS A 442 -5.82 8.76 -26.99
CA HIS A 442 -4.86 9.59 -26.27
C HIS A 442 -3.44 8.99 -26.29
N ALA A 443 -3.30 7.68 -26.07
CA ALA A 443 -2.02 6.98 -26.14
C ALA A 443 -1.35 7.12 -27.52
N VAL A 444 -2.11 6.93 -28.60
CA VAL A 444 -1.59 7.08 -29.98
C VAL A 444 -1.11 8.52 -30.23
N GLN A 445 -1.84 9.53 -29.76
CA GLN A 445 -1.44 10.93 -29.87
C GLN A 445 -0.14 11.22 -29.12
N ILE A 446 -0.02 10.76 -27.86
CA ILE A 446 1.20 10.94 -27.07
C ILE A 446 2.37 10.18 -27.67
N LEU A 447 2.17 8.92 -28.09
CA LEU A 447 3.19 8.12 -28.79
C LEU A 447 3.68 8.82 -30.06
N GLN A 448 2.76 9.30 -30.90
CA GLN A 448 3.08 10.03 -32.12
C GLN A 448 3.90 11.28 -31.82
N SER A 449 3.49 12.09 -30.83
CA SER A 449 4.22 13.32 -30.46
C SER A 449 5.62 13.02 -29.90
N THR A 450 5.74 11.96 -29.10
CA THR A 450 7.00 11.50 -28.49
C THR A 450 7.97 11.01 -29.57
N ILE A 451 7.49 10.16 -30.49
CA ILE A 451 8.31 9.69 -31.61
C ILE A 451 8.67 10.84 -32.55
N SER A 452 7.74 11.76 -32.82
CA SER A 452 7.97 12.89 -33.72
C SER A 452 9.04 13.85 -33.22
N SER A 453 9.12 14.06 -31.91
CA SER A 453 10.13 14.91 -31.25
C SER A 453 11.42 14.17 -30.89
N ALA A 454 11.47 12.85 -31.09
CA ALA A 454 12.62 12.01 -30.76
C ALA A 454 13.88 12.38 -31.55
N GLN A 455 15.01 12.43 -30.85
CA GLN A 455 16.34 12.41 -31.46
C GLN A 455 16.91 11.00 -31.34
N LEU A 456 17.42 10.48 -32.45
CA LEU A 456 18.07 9.17 -32.48
C LEU A 456 19.47 9.27 -31.87
N THR A 457 19.90 8.22 -31.18
CA THR A 457 21.20 8.14 -30.49
C THR A 457 21.82 6.76 -30.72
N GLU A 458 23.08 6.56 -30.34
CA GLU A 458 23.73 5.25 -30.42
C GLU A 458 22.99 4.16 -29.63
N THR A 459 22.36 4.54 -28.51
CA THR A 459 21.59 3.62 -27.64
C THR A 459 20.10 3.54 -27.98
N TYR A 460 19.63 4.41 -28.89
CA TYR A 460 18.24 4.48 -29.34
C TYR A 460 18.23 4.70 -30.86
N THR A 461 18.32 3.59 -31.58
CA THR A 461 18.54 3.56 -33.03
C THR A 461 17.23 3.55 -33.81
N ALA A 462 17.31 3.92 -35.09
CA ALA A 462 16.18 3.88 -36.01
C ALA A 462 15.58 2.46 -36.13
N GLU A 463 16.44 1.45 -36.25
CA GLU A 463 16.04 0.04 -36.30
C GLU A 463 15.38 -0.41 -34.99
N GLY A 464 16.00 -0.12 -33.84
CA GLY A 464 15.50 -0.54 -32.54
C GLY A 464 14.15 0.09 -32.18
N LEU A 465 13.86 1.32 -32.63
CA LEU A 465 12.54 1.94 -32.47
C LEU A 465 11.43 1.09 -33.11
N PHE A 466 11.70 0.55 -34.30
CA PHE A 466 10.77 -0.33 -34.97
C PHE A 466 10.75 -1.72 -34.34
N GLU A 467 11.91 -2.32 -34.12
CA GLU A 467 12.04 -3.69 -33.63
C GLU A 467 11.42 -3.87 -32.23
N TYR A 468 11.68 -2.93 -31.32
CA TYR A 468 11.25 -3.04 -29.91
C TYR A 468 9.99 -2.26 -29.58
N GLY A 469 9.51 -1.36 -30.45
CA GLY A 469 8.35 -0.52 -30.21
C GLY A 469 7.23 -0.71 -31.23
N LEU A 470 7.45 -0.24 -32.46
CA LEU A 470 6.38 -0.11 -33.45
C LEU A 470 5.91 -1.42 -34.08
N PHE A 471 6.82 -2.35 -34.38
CA PHE A 471 6.43 -3.66 -34.91
C PHE A 471 5.73 -4.53 -33.86
N PRO A 472 6.18 -4.59 -32.60
CA PRO A 472 5.38 -5.23 -31.54
C PRO A 472 3.98 -4.65 -31.43
N LEU A 473 3.83 -3.31 -31.50
CA LEU A 473 2.52 -2.66 -31.49
C LEU A 473 1.63 -3.12 -32.66
N LEU A 474 2.17 -3.15 -33.87
CA LEU A 474 1.44 -3.66 -35.04
C LEU A 474 1.02 -5.12 -34.85
N ALA A 475 1.91 -5.96 -34.32
CA ALA A 475 1.60 -7.36 -34.05
C ALA A 475 0.47 -7.51 -33.01
N GLU A 476 0.47 -6.73 -31.93
CA GLU A 476 -0.62 -6.74 -30.94
C GLU A 476 -1.96 -6.33 -31.56
N LEU A 477 -1.96 -5.35 -32.45
CA LEU A 477 -3.15 -4.88 -33.17
C LEU A 477 -3.64 -5.84 -34.27
N GLN A 478 -2.89 -6.91 -34.56
CA GLN A 478 -3.32 -8.00 -35.44
C GLN A 478 -3.90 -9.19 -34.67
N LYS A 479 -3.71 -9.26 -33.35
CA LYS A 479 -4.20 -10.37 -32.53
C LYS A 479 -5.71 -10.31 -32.38
N LYS A 480 -6.35 -11.47 -32.56
CA LYS A 480 -7.80 -11.59 -32.45
C LYS A 480 -8.28 -11.25 -31.04
N GLU A 481 -7.56 -11.67 -30.02
CA GLU A 481 -7.90 -11.44 -28.61
C GLU A 481 -7.92 -9.94 -28.28
N THR A 482 -6.95 -9.18 -28.81
CA THR A 482 -6.90 -7.72 -28.67
C THR A 482 -8.13 -7.09 -29.32
N LEU A 483 -8.40 -7.44 -30.57
CA LEU A 483 -9.48 -6.85 -31.36
C LEU A 483 -10.87 -7.16 -30.79
N GLU A 484 -11.04 -8.33 -30.18
CA GLU A 484 -12.29 -8.71 -29.50
C GLU A 484 -12.60 -7.84 -28.27
N THR A 485 -11.61 -7.15 -27.68
CA THR A 485 -11.86 -6.23 -26.56
C THR A 485 -12.62 -4.97 -26.97
N ASP A 486 -12.69 -4.63 -28.27
CA ASP A 486 -13.50 -3.55 -28.84
C ASP A 486 -13.73 -3.74 -30.35
N ALA A 487 -14.50 -4.78 -30.71
CA ALA A 487 -14.64 -5.27 -32.08
C ALA A 487 -15.12 -4.24 -33.12
N SER A 488 -15.73 -3.13 -32.69
CA SER A 488 -16.32 -2.15 -33.60
C SER A 488 -15.43 -0.93 -33.92
N ALA A 489 -14.36 -0.70 -33.15
CA ALA A 489 -13.60 0.55 -33.24
C ALA A 489 -12.07 0.38 -33.34
N PHE A 490 -11.52 -0.83 -33.23
CA PHE A 490 -10.08 -1.02 -33.39
C PHE A 490 -9.53 -0.66 -34.77
N TRP A 491 -10.35 -0.74 -35.81
CA TRP A 491 -9.95 -0.33 -37.17
C TRP A 491 -9.44 1.11 -37.22
N ASP A 492 -10.01 2.02 -36.42
CA ASP A 492 -9.57 3.42 -36.33
C ASP A 492 -8.17 3.52 -35.70
N THR A 493 -7.93 2.77 -34.62
CA THR A 493 -6.61 2.67 -33.98
C THR A 493 -5.57 2.06 -34.94
N GLN A 494 -5.92 0.99 -35.64
CA GLN A 494 -5.07 0.36 -36.66
C GLN A 494 -4.70 1.36 -37.77
N SER A 495 -5.68 2.11 -38.27
CA SER A 495 -5.47 3.16 -39.28
C SER A 495 -4.49 4.24 -38.80
N GLN A 496 -4.69 4.75 -37.57
CA GLN A 496 -3.79 5.74 -36.98
C GLN A 496 -2.37 5.20 -36.78
N VAL A 497 -2.22 3.96 -36.33
CA VAL A 497 -0.92 3.32 -36.14
C VAL A 497 -0.22 3.06 -37.47
N LEU A 498 -0.92 2.59 -38.52
CA LEU A 498 -0.36 2.48 -39.88
C LEU A 498 0.13 3.83 -40.41
N SER A 499 -0.62 4.91 -40.16
CA SER A 499 -0.16 6.27 -40.50
C SER A 499 1.11 6.64 -39.73
N LEU A 500 1.17 6.34 -38.44
CA LEU A 500 2.34 6.60 -37.58
C LEU A 500 3.57 5.83 -38.05
N VAL A 501 3.48 4.52 -38.28
CA VAL A 501 4.64 3.74 -38.75
C VAL A 501 5.08 4.19 -40.13
N GLY A 502 4.14 4.49 -41.03
CA GLY A 502 4.47 4.99 -42.36
C GLY A 502 5.27 6.29 -42.31
N LYS A 503 4.76 7.29 -41.58
CA LYS A 503 5.45 8.58 -41.38
C LYS A 503 6.80 8.41 -40.68
N THR A 504 6.87 7.53 -39.69
CA THR A 504 8.11 7.30 -38.93
C THR A 504 9.16 6.64 -39.81
N TYR A 505 8.78 5.66 -40.64
CA TYR A 505 9.69 5.00 -41.57
C TYR A 505 10.26 6.01 -42.59
N LEU A 506 9.40 6.81 -43.22
CA LEU A 506 9.84 7.84 -44.17
C LEU A 506 10.81 8.86 -43.58
N ARG A 507 10.71 9.13 -42.28
CA ARG A 507 11.63 10.03 -41.59
C ARG A 507 13.02 9.42 -41.38
N ILE A 508 13.11 8.10 -41.16
CA ILE A 508 14.33 7.47 -40.65
C ILE A 508 14.98 6.48 -41.64
N TYR A 509 14.33 6.13 -42.76
CA TYR A 509 14.85 5.10 -43.67
C TYR A 509 16.22 5.43 -44.26
N THR A 510 16.53 6.72 -44.45
CA THR A 510 17.82 7.19 -44.94
C THR A 510 18.96 7.01 -43.94
N GLU A 511 18.64 6.79 -42.66
CA GLU A 511 19.61 6.54 -41.59
C GLU A 511 19.90 5.04 -41.39
N LEU A 512 19.13 4.17 -42.04
CA LEU A 512 19.29 2.72 -41.97
C LEU A 512 20.30 2.24 -43.02
N SER A 513 20.91 1.08 -42.78
CA SER A 513 21.60 0.37 -43.86
C SER A 513 20.58 -0.08 -44.91
N LYS A 514 21.01 -0.21 -46.16
CA LYS A 514 20.13 -0.59 -47.28
C LYS A 514 19.37 -1.91 -46.99
N GLU A 515 20.08 -2.94 -46.52
CA GLU A 515 19.51 -4.26 -46.21
C GLU A 515 18.46 -4.20 -45.09
N VAL A 516 18.72 -3.40 -44.04
CA VAL A 516 17.79 -3.23 -42.92
C VAL A 516 16.56 -2.44 -43.38
N ALA A 517 16.75 -1.37 -44.15
CA ALA A 517 15.66 -0.59 -44.71
C ALA A 517 14.73 -1.43 -45.60
N GLU A 518 15.30 -2.29 -46.46
CA GLU A 518 14.55 -3.23 -47.32
C GLU A 518 13.77 -4.25 -46.50
N THR A 519 14.42 -4.87 -45.52
CA THR A 519 13.78 -5.86 -44.63
C THR A 519 12.60 -5.24 -43.87
N MET A 520 12.80 -4.03 -43.34
CA MET A 520 11.74 -3.29 -42.63
C MET A 520 10.61 -2.85 -43.56
N TRP A 521 10.93 -2.43 -44.78
CA TRP A 521 9.93 -2.08 -45.80
C TRP A 521 9.04 -3.27 -46.15
N PHE A 522 9.62 -4.44 -46.44
CA PHE A 522 8.84 -5.63 -46.73
C PHE A 522 7.96 -6.06 -45.57
N ARG A 523 8.46 -5.96 -44.34
CA ARG A 523 7.66 -6.21 -43.14
C ARG A 523 6.49 -5.23 -43.04
N LEU A 524 6.71 -3.94 -43.29
CA LEU A 524 5.64 -2.94 -43.30
C LEU A 524 4.59 -3.24 -44.37
N VAL A 525 4.98 -3.52 -45.61
CA VAL A 525 4.03 -3.89 -46.68
C VAL A 525 3.19 -5.10 -46.28
N LYS A 526 3.81 -6.11 -45.66
CA LYS A 526 3.11 -7.29 -45.13
C LYS A 526 2.12 -6.91 -44.02
N ASP A 527 2.54 -6.10 -43.05
CA ASP A 527 1.69 -5.67 -41.93
C ASP A 527 0.48 -4.84 -42.43
N PHE A 528 0.68 -3.96 -43.42
CA PHE A 528 -0.42 -3.28 -44.11
C PHE A 528 -1.39 -4.26 -44.76
N GLY A 529 -0.87 -5.32 -45.39
CA GLY A 529 -1.69 -6.38 -45.99
C GLY A 529 -2.58 -7.07 -44.96
N ILE A 530 -1.96 -7.56 -43.88
CA ILE A 530 -2.65 -8.29 -42.82
C ILE A 530 -3.72 -7.42 -42.15
N VAL A 531 -3.40 -6.17 -41.81
CA VAL A 531 -4.35 -5.26 -41.16
C VAL A 531 -5.57 -5.00 -42.06
N ASN A 532 -5.38 -4.85 -43.36
CA ASN A 532 -6.48 -4.66 -44.32
C ASN A 532 -7.35 -5.91 -44.51
N GLU A 533 -6.76 -7.10 -44.43
CA GLU A 533 -7.52 -8.35 -44.43
C GLU A 533 -8.38 -8.49 -43.17
N ILE A 534 -7.84 -8.11 -42.02
CA ILE A 534 -8.52 -8.17 -40.72
C ILE A 534 -9.62 -7.11 -40.61
N SER A 535 -9.34 -5.89 -41.07
CA SER A 535 -10.23 -4.73 -40.93
C SER A 535 -10.38 -4.00 -42.27
N PRO A 536 -11.37 -4.39 -43.08
CA PRO A 536 -11.60 -3.81 -44.40
C PRO A 536 -11.81 -2.28 -44.40
N GLN A 537 -12.28 -1.71 -43.28
CA GLN A 537 -12.45 -0.27 -43.08
C GLN A 537 -11.13 0.51 -43.18
N VAL A 538 -9.99 -0.16 -42.93
CA VAL A 538 -8.66 0.44 -42.99
C VAL A 538 -8.14 0.54 -44.44
N LYS A 539 -8.80 -0.11 -45.40
CA LYS A 539 -8.29 -0.22 -46.79
C LYS A 539 -8.11 1.11 -47.49
N GLU A 540 -9.09 1.99 -47.40
CA GLU A 540 -9.01 3.32 -48.01
C GLU A 540 -7.97 4.23 -47.31
N PRO A 541 -7.97 4.42 -45.98
CA PRO A 541 -6.98 5.27 -45.34
C PRO A 541 -5.55 4.71 -45.44
N SER A 542 -5.37 3.39 -45.42
CA SER A 542 -4.04 2.77 -45.57
C SER A 542 -3.51 2.82 -47.00
N LEU A 543 -4.37 2.80 -48.01
CA LEU A 543 -4.00 3.05 -49.41
C LEU A 543 -3.36 4.43 -49.57
N GLU A 544 -3.97 5.48 -49.00
CA GLU A 544 -3.43 6.84 -49.06
C GLU A 544 -2.08 6.96 -48.34
N VAL A 545 -1.91 6.30 -47.19
CA VAL A 545 -0.62 6.25 -46.51
C VAL A 545 0.43 5.56 -47.38
N MET A 546 0.10 4.38 -47.93
CA MET A 546 1.00 3.59 -48.77
C MET A 546 1.40 4.35 -50.05
N LYS A 547 0.45 5.01 -50.71
CA LYS A 547 0.66 5.86 -51.87
C LYS A 547 1.68 6.96 -51.58
N ASN A 548 1.50 7.69 -50.47
CA ASN A 548 2.43 8.72 -50.04
C ASN A 548 3.82 8.16 -49.74
N MET A 549 3.90 6.97 -49.12
CA MET A 549 5.19 6.33 -48.87
C MET A 549 5.93 5.98 -50.16
N ILE A 550 5.25 5.33 -51.10
CA ILE A 550 5.84 4.93 -52.38
C ILE A 550 6.36 6.15 -53.15
N LEU A 551 5.57 7.22 -53.22
CA LEU A 551 5.97 8.45 -53.93
C LEU A 551 7.24 9.10 -53.37
N VAL A 552 7.48 8.97 -52.06
CA VAL A 552 8.72 9.45 -51.43
C VAL A 552 9.86 8.48 -51.72
N LEU A 553 9.65 7.18 -51.50
CA LEU A 553 10.68 6.15 -51.62
C LEU A 553 11.15 5.92 -53.06
N GLN A 554 10.32 6.19 -54.07
CA GLN A 554 10.69 6.07 -55.49
C GLN A 554 11.81 7.01 -55.93
N ARG A 555 12.15 8.03 -55.13
CA ARG A 555 13.20 8.99 -55.47
C ARG A 555 14.59 8.36 -55.41
N ASP A 556 14.82 7.44 -54.48
CA ASP A 556 16.16 6.93 -54.16
C ASP A 556 16.21 5.49 -53.65
N PHE A 557 15.09 4.94 -53.16
CA PHE A 557 15.06 3.63 -52.49
C PHE A 557 14.31 2.56 -53.28
N LEU A 558 13.03 2.80 -53.60
CA LEU A 558 12.15 1.89 -54.33
C LEU A 558 12.19 2.20 -55.84
N THR A 559 13.34 1.92 -56.47
CA THR A 559 13.57 2.19 -57.90
C THR A 559 13.55 0.89 -58.72
N ALA A 560 13.22 0.99 -60.01
CA ALA A 560 13.24 -0.16 -60.93
C ALA A 560 14.64 -0.76 -61.12
N GLU A 561 15.70 -0.02 -60.78
CA GLU A 561 17.09 -0.50 -60.80
C GLU A 561 17.35 -1.53 -59.69
N ASN A 562 16.60 -1.47 -58.58
CA ASN A 562 16.63 -2.47 -57.53
C ASN A 562 15.60 -3.57 -57.81
N GLU A 563 15.88 -4.41 -58.80
CA GLU A 563 14.89 -5.36 -59.36
C GLU A 563 14.22 -6.26 -58.30
N SER A 564 14.98 -6.77 -57.31
CA SER A 564 14.41 -7.62 -56.25
C SER A 564 13.43 -6.84 -55.38
N LEU A 565 13.85 -5.70 -54.82
CA LEU A 565 12.98 -4.84 -54.00
C LEU A 565 11.74 -4.38 -54.76
N TRP A 566 11.91 -3.96 -56.00
CA TRP A 566 10.84 -3.46 -56.86
C TRP A 566 9.81 -4.53 -57.17
N ASN A 567 10.25 -5.68 -57.67
CA ASN A 567 9.34 -6.75 -58.10
C ASN A 567 8.59 -7.33 -56.90
N GLU A 568 9.28 -7.62 -55.80
CA GLU A 568 8.64 -8.18 -54.60
C GLU A 568 7.64 -7.21 -53.95
N THR A 569 7.97 -5.91 -53.94
CA THR A 569 7.04 -4.88 -53.43
C THR A 569 5.77 -4.83 -54.27
N TRP A 570 5.89 -4.78 -55.60
CA TRP A 570 4.72 -4.71 -56.48
C TRP A 570 3.91 -6.01 -56.50
N ASP A 571 4.56 -7.18 -56.41
CA ASP A 571 3.87 -8.47 -56.30
C ASP A 571 2.98 -8.57 -55.05
N ALA A 572 3.39 -7.91 -53.96
CA ALA A 572 2.60 -7.80 -52.74
C ALA A 572 1.50 -6.72 -52.84
N LEU A 573 1.86 -5.53 -53.33
CA LEU A 573 0.94 -4.40 -53.40
C LEU A 573 -0.16 -4.56 -54.45
N ASP A 574 0.11 -5.19 -55.60
CA ASP A 574 -0.91 -5.41 -56.63
C ASP A 574 -2.05 -6.32 -56.15
N LYS A 575 -1.74 -7.25 -55.22
CA LYS A 575 -2.75 -8.09 -54.55
C LYS A 575 -3.57 -7.30 -53.55
N LEU A 576 -2.92 -6.39 -52.83
CA LEU A 576 -3.53 -5.60 -51.76
C LEU A 576 -4.37 -4.43 -52.30
N TYR A 577 -3.82 -3.69 -53.26
CA TYR A 577 -4.35 -2.48 -53.89
C TYR A 577 -4.23 -2.56 -55.43
N PRO A 578 -5.15 -3.27 -56.09
CA PRO A 578 -5.13 -3.40 -57.54
C PRO A 578 -5.15 -2.04 -58.26
N GLY A 579 -4.24 -1.83 -59.20
CA GLY A 579 -4.13 -0.59 -59.99
C GLY A 579 -3.27 0.51 -59.37
N LEU A 580 -2.79 0.35 -58.12
CA LEU A 580 -1.96 1.35 -57.44
C LEU A 580 -0.67 1.65 -58.22
N LYS A 581 -0.05 0.63 -58.84
CA LYS A 581 1.18 0.78 -59.62
C LYS A 581 1.02 1.79 -60.76
N ASP A 582 -0.07 1.73 -61.50
CA ASP A 582 -0.34 2.63 -62.62
C ASP A 582 -0.58 4.08 -62.16
N GLU A 583 -1.07 4.26 -60.92
CA GLU A 583 -1.32 5.59 -60.36
C GLU A 583 -0.07 6.31 -59.87
N VAL A 584 0.92 5.58 -59.35
CA VAL A 584 2.11 6.18 -58.71
C VAL A 584 3.37 6.00 -59.54
N VAL A 585 3.42 5.02 -60.43
CA VAL A 585 4.50 4.82 -61.40
C VAL A 585 4.07 5.46 -62.71
N SER A 586 4.17 6.78 -62.82
CA SER A 586 4.11 7.42 -64.14
C SER A 586 5.42 7.18 -64.90
N LYS A 587 5.32 6.78 -66.18
CA LYS A 587 6.43 6.48 -67.09
C LYS A 587 7.63 7.41 -67.03
#